data_AF-A0A9X8VL80-F1
#
_entry.id   AF-A0A9X8VL80-F1
#
_cell.length_a   1.000
_cell.length_b   1.000
_cell.length_c   1.000
_cell.angle_alpha   90.00
_cell.angle_beta   90.00
_cell.angle_gamma   90.00
#
_symmetry.space_group_name_H-M   'P 1'
#
loop_
_entity.id
_entity.type
_entity.pdbx_description
1 polymer ?
#
loop_
_entity_poly.entity_id
_entity_poly.type
_entity_poly.pdbx_seq_one_letter_code
_entity_poly.pdbx_strand_id
1 'polypeptide(L)'
;MSTGTLTLTNNSAIVKGIGTAFNTELKSGDFIVSVVGGVTYTLPVKTVDNATQATLIKAYDGPTQAGAAWYAVPRDAMNTITAQLAAETAKALRGLN
;
A
#
# COMPACT_ATOMS: atom_id res chain seq x y z
N MET A 1 -3.63 1.97 7.50
CA MET A 1 -3.32 2.83 6.33
C MET A 1 -2.03 3.56 6.69
N SER A 2 -0.97 3.44 5.88
CA SER A 2 0.31 4.06 6.23
C SER A 2 0.15 5.59 6.22
N THR A 3 0.85 6.28 7.11
CA THR A 3 0.94 7.74 7.12
C THR A 3 1.77 8.19 5.93
N GLY A 4 1.12 8.60 4.84
CA GLY A 4 1.77 9.09 3.63
C GLY A 4 1.03 8.66 2.36
N THR A 5 1.42 9.23 1.23
CA THR A 5 0.81 8.91 -0.08
C THR A 5 1.84 8.55 -1.11
N LEU A 6 1.44 7.80 -2.15
CA LEU A 6 2.31 7.42 -3.25
C LEU A 6 2.02 8.22 -4.51
N THR A 7 3.09 8.47 -5.25
CA THR A 7 3.07 8.89 -6.63
C THR A 7 3.58 7.74 -7.47
N LEU A 8 2.67 7.19 -8.26
CA LEU A 8 2.91 6.12 -9.21
C LEU A 8 2.88 6.71 -10.61
N THR A 9 3.88 6.40 -11.42
CA THR A 9 3.98 6.88 -12.80
C THR A 9 3.89 5.68 -13.74
N ASN A 10 3.01 5.78 -14.74
CA ASN A 10 2.86 4.73 -15.74
C ASN A 10 4.21 4.41 -16.40
N ASN A 11 4.47 3.12 -16.57
CA ASN A 11 5.71 2.58 -17.14
C ASN A 11 6.98 2.91 -16.33
N SER A 12 6.86 3.27 -15.04
CA SER A 12 8.01 3.53 -14.18
C SER A 12 8.14 2.51 -13.06
N ALA A 13 9.37 2.07 -12.77
CA ALA A 13 9.67 1.25 -11.60
C ALA A 13 9.91 2.08 -10.33
N ILE A 14 9.89 3.41 -10.43
CA ILE A 14 10.17 4.29 -9.29
C ILE A 14 8.85 4.68 -8.63
N VAL A 15 8.72 4.36 -7.36
CA VAL A 15 7.63 4.83 -6.50
C VAL A 15 8.16 5.98 -5.66
N LYS A 16 7.46 7.11 -5.71
CA LYS A 16 7.76 8.26 -4.84
C LYS A 16 6.70 8.35 -3.76
N GLY A 17 7.13 8.37 -2.51
CA GLY A 17 6.28 8.63 -1.36
C GLY A 17 6.32 10.10 -0.95
N ILE A 18 5.21 10.60 -0.41
CA ILE A 18 5.14 11.91 0.26
C ILE A 18 4.68 11.66 1.69
N GLY A 19 5.51 12.06 2.65
CA GLY A 19 5.26 11.84 4.08
C GLY A 19 5.41 10.38 4.52
N THR A 20 5.93 9.50 3.65
CA THR A 20 6.17 8.07 3.93
C THR A 20 7.47 7.85 4.68
N ALA A 21 7.62 6.71 5.34
CA ALA A 21 8.85 6.28 5.98
C ALA A 21 9.29 4.88 5.48
N PHE A 22 9.45 4.72 4.17
CA PHE A 22 9.76 3.44 3.52
C PHE A 22 10.96 2.72 4.13
N ASN A 23 11.98 3.44 4.57
CA ASN A 23 13.17 2.87 5.22
C ASN A 23 12.86 2.16 6.54
N THR A 24 11.76 2.51 7.22
CA THR A 24 11.31 1.90 8.47
C THR A 24 10.13 0.95 8.27
N GLU A 25 9.28 1.23 7.28
CA GLU A 25 8.03 0.51 7.02
C GLU A 25 8.16 -0.61 5.99
N LEU A 26 9.20 -0.57 5.15
CA LEU A 26 9.42 -1.51 4.05
C LEU A 26 10.86 -2.02 4.03
N LYS A 27 11.01 -3.24 3.55
CA LYS A 27 12.30 -3.81 3.18
C LYS A 27 12.28 -4.26 1.72
N SER A 28 13.48 -4.44 1.16
CA SER A 28 13.63 -5.10 -0.14
C SER A 28 12.95 -6.47 -0.10
N GLY A 29 12.10 -6.75 -1.09
CA GLY A 29 11.29 -7.97 -1.15
C GLY A 29 9.88 -7.86 -0.56
N ASP A 30 9.54 -6.75 0.09
CA ASP A 30 8.17 -6.50 0.57
C ASP A 30 7.23 -6.06 -0.56
N PHE A 31 5.93 -5.99 -0.24
CA PHE A 31 4.89 -5.56 -1.16
C PHE A 31 4.21 -4.28 -0.67
N ILE A 32 4.04 -3.36 -1.61
CA ILE A 32 3.19 -2.18 -1.47
C ILE A 32 1.87 -2.49 -2.16
N VAL A 33 0.75 -2.27 -1.48
CA VAL A 33 -0.57 -2.32 -2.12
C VAL A 33 -1.14 -0.92 -2.17
N SER A 34 -1.58 -0.51 -3.36
CA SER A 34 -2.14 0.81 -3.62
C SER A 34 -3.35 0.67 -4.53
N VAL A 35 -4.43 1.40 -4.24
CA VAL A 35 -5.61 1.44 -5.12
C VAL A 35 -5.54 2.70 -5.96
N VAL A 36 -5.57 2.54 -7.29
CA VAL A 36 -5.55 3.63 -8.25
C VAL A 36 -6.73 3.50 -9.18
N GLY A 37 -7.59 4.52 -9.26
CA GLY A 37 -8.78 4.50 -10.12
C GLY A 37 -9.77 3.36 -9.81
N GLY A 38 -9.79 2.86 -8.57
CA GLY A 38 -10.62 1.71 -8.17
C GLY A 38 -9.99 0.34 -8.43
N VAL A 39 -8.78 0.28 -8.99
CA VAL A 39 -8.03 -0.97 -9.23
C VAL A 39 -6.93 -1.12 -8.20
N THR A 40 -6.87 -2.29 -7.56
CA THR A 40 -5.81 -2.63 -6.60
C THR A 40 -4.54 -3.08 -7.31
N TYR A 41 -3.45 -2.38 -7.06
CA TYR A 41 -2.13 -2.71 -7.59
C TYR A 41 -1.22 -3.23 -6.48
N THR A 42 -0.64 -4.40 -6.73
CA THR A 42 0.38 -5.02 -5.87
C THR A 42 1.75 -4.77 -6.49
N LEU A 43 2.55 -3.98 -5.79
CA LEU A 43 3.82 -3.45 -6.25
C LEU A 43 4.96 -4.11 -5.46
N PRO A 44 5.67 -5.08 -6.05
CA PRO A 44 6.79 -5.73 -5.38
C PRO A 44 7.99 -4.78 -5.32
N VAL A 45 8.49 -4.52 -4.11
CA VAL A 45 9.63 -3.63 -3.86
C VAL A 45 10.92 -4.38 -4.13
N LYS A 46 11.71 -3.90 -5.09
CA LYS A 46 13.06 -4.39 -5.37
C LYS A 46 14.05 -3.83 -4.36
N THR A 47 14.06 -2.52 -4.17
CA THR A 47 14.94 -1.82 -3.23
C THR A 47 14.23 -0.61 -2.65
N VAL A 48 14.54 -0.28 -1.39
CA VAL A 48 14.13 0.98 -0.78
C VAL A 48 15.33 1.92 -0.86
N ASP A 49 15.25 2.92 -1.72
CA ASP A 49 16.34 3.87 -1.95
C ASP A 49 16.42 4.92 -0.83
N ASN A 50 15.27 5.40 -0.35
CA ASN A 50 15.17 6.28 0.82
C ASN A 50 13.77 6.23 1.46
N ALA A 51 13.53 7.00 2.52
CA ALA A 51 12.24 7.07 3.22
C ALA A 51 11.04 7.42 2.32
N THR A 52 11.28 8.06 1.18
CA THR A 52 10.29 8.56 0.23
C THR A 52 10.48 8.03 -1.19
N GLN A 53 11.34 7.04 -1.40
CA GLN A 53 11.59 6.48 -2.71
C GLN A 53 11.91 4.99 -2.61
N ALA A 54 11.20 4.22 -3.41
CA ALA A 54 11.44 2.79 -3.56
C ALA A 54 11.44 2.44 -5.04
N THR A 55 12.28 1.48 -5.41
CA THR A 55 12.33 0.91 -6.74
C THR A 55 11.64 -0.44 -6.74
N LEU A 56 10.76 -0.66 -7.71
CA LEU A 56 9.98 -1.89 -7.87
C LEU A 56 10.73 -2.93 -8.70
N ILE A 57 10.33 -4.20 -8.55
CA ILE A 57 10.85 -5.30 -9.38
C ILE A 57 10.34 -5.16 -10.81
N LYS A 58 9.06 -4.82 -10.97
CA LYS A 58 8.43 -4.55 -12.26
C LYS A 58 7.99 -3.09 -12.34
N ALA A 59 8.06 -2.51 -13.55
CA ALA A 59 7.51 -1.19 -13.79
C ALA A 59 6.00 -1.19 -13.53
N TYR A 60 5.50 -0.09 -12.99
CA TYR A 60 4.09 0.11 -12.73
C TYR A 60 3.32 0.21 -14.05
N ASP A 61 2.43 -0.75 -14.28
CA ASP A 61 1.62 -0.85 -15.50
C ASP A 61 0.28 -0.10 -15.44
N GLY A 62 -0.05 0.52 -14.30
CA GLY A 62 -1.29 1.29 -14.12
C GLY A 62 -1.19 2.78 -14.50
N PRO A 63 -2.29 3.54 -14.37
CA PRO A 63 -2.33 4.96 -14.75
C PRO A 63 -1.55 5.83 -13.75
N THR A 64 -0.90 6.87 -14.25
CA THR A 64 -0.17 7.82 -13.40
C THR A 64 -1.10 8.48 -12.39
N GLN A 65 -0.78 8.34 -11.10
CA GLN A 65 -1.57 8.89 -10.00
C GLN A 65 -0.63 9.41 -8.92
N ALA A 66 -0.86 10.66 -8.51
CA ALA A 66 -0.25 11.25 -7.33
C ALA A 66 -1.24 11.20 -6.16
N GLY A 67 -0.73 11.07 -4.93
CA GLY A 67 -1.58 11.05 -3.74
C GLY A 67 -2.32 9.72 -3.52
N ALA A 68 -1.86 8.63 -4.13
CA ALA A 68 -2.50 7.33 -3.99
C ALA A 68 -2.35 6.82 -2.55
N ALA A 69 -3.46 6.37 -1.97
CA ALA A 69 -3.47 5.70 -0.69
C ALA A 69 -2.76 4.34 -0.81
N TRP A 70 -1.92 4.03 0.17
CA TRP A 70 -1.16 2.80 0.18
C TRP A 70 -1.03 2.21 1.58
N TYR A 71 -0.62 0.96 1.59
CA TYR A 71 -0.16 0.30 2.80
C TYR A 71 0.98 -0.66 2.45
N ALA A 72 1.99 -0.68 3.33
CA ALA A 72 2.95 -1.77 3.36
C ALA A 72 2.22 -3.03 3.79
N VAL A 73 2.47 -4.14 3.12
CA VAL A 73 2.08 -5.47 3.60
C VAL A 73 3.31 -6.11 4.21
N PRO A 74 3.62 -5.86 5.49
CA PRO A 74 4.53 -6.73 6.23
C PRO A 74 3.85 -8.08 6.41
N ARG A 75 4.62 -9.17 6.39
CA ARG A 75 4.07 -10.54 6.53
C ARG A 75 3.15 -10.72 7.75
N ASP A 76 3.31 -9.91 8.81
CA ASP A 76 2.53 -9.98 10.05
C ASP A 76 1.14 -9.29 9.99
N ALA A 77 0.93 -8.32 9.10
CA ALA A 77 -0.33 -7.56 9.03
C ALA A 77 -1.47 -8.30 8.31
N MET A 78 -1.17 -9.42 7.66
CA MET A 78 -2.17 -10.26 6.99
C MET A 78 -3.20 -10.86 7.97
N ASN A 79 -2.90 -10.88 9.28
CA ASN A 79 -3.81 -11.38 10.32
C ASN A 79 -4.80 -10.35 10.90
N THR A 80 -4.60 -9.04 10.73
CA THR A 80 -5.47 -8.02 11.37
C THR A 80 -6.60 -7.52 10.48
N ILE A 81 -6.49 -7.65 9.16
CA ILE A 81 -7.57 -7.25 8.22
C ILE A 81 -8.77 -8.20 8.31
N THR A 82 -8.56 -9.49 8.61
CA THR A 82 -9.66 -10.42 8.93
C THR A 82 -10.39 -10.03 10.22
N ALA A 83 -9.73 -9.33 11.16
CA ALA A 83 -10.32 -8.92 12.42
C ALA A 83 -11.20 -7.65 12.31
N GLN A 84 -10.89 -6.71 11.42
CA GLN A 84 -11.71 -5.49 11.27
C GLN A 84 -13.02 -5.72 10.50
N LEU A 85 -13.02 -6.61 9.50
CA LEU A 85 -14.26 -7.01 8.80
C LEU A 85 -15.19 -7.84 9.72
N ALA A 86 -14.63 -8.64 10.63
CA ALA A 86 -15.41 -9.33 11.66
C ALA A 86 -16.00 -8.35 12.71
N ALA A 87 -15.29 -7.28 13.03
CA ALA A 87 -15.77 -6.27 13.99
C ALA A 87 -16.92 -5.41 13.41
N GLU A 88 -16.90 -5.09 12.12
CA GLU A 88 -17.98 -4.33 11.47
C GLU A 88 -19.26 -5.17 11.25
N THR A 89 -19.15 -6.45 10.94
CA THR A 89 -20.32 -7.34 10.81
C THR A 89 -21.05 -7.56 12.14
N ALA A 90 -20.33 -7.67 13.26
CA ALA A 90 -20.93 -7.84 14.59
C ALA A 90 -21.64 -6.57 15.12
N LYS A 91 -21.21 -5.38 14.72
CA LYS A 91 -21.85 -4.11 15.12
C LYS A 91 -23.12 -3.83 14.32
N ALA A 92 -23.18 -4.21 13.05
CA ALA A 92 -24.36 -4.04 12.21
C ALA A 92 -25.55 -4.93 12.62
N LEU A 93 -25.29 -6.16 13.09
CA LEU A 93 -26.35 -7.10 13.49
C LEU A 93 -26.99 -6.79 14.85
N ARG A 94 -26.32 -6.01 15.72
CA ARG A 94 -26.82 -5.66 17.06
C ARG A 94 -27.62 -4.36 17.11
N GLY A 95 -27.63 -3.58 16.03
CA GLY A 95 -28.40 -2.33 15.92
C GLY A 95 -29.83 -2.49 15.40
N LEU A 96 -30.26 -3.73 15.13
CA LEU A 96 -31.58 -4.05 14.57
C LEU A 96 -32.37 -4.97 15.53
N ASN A 97 -32.55 -4.52 16.78
CA ASN A 97 -33.49 -5.15 17.72
C ASN A 97 -34.21 -4.08 18.53
#